data_AF-A0AAN8X154-F1
#
_entry.id   AF-A0AAN8X154-F1
#
_cell.length_a   1.000
_cell.length_b   1.000
_cell.length_c   1.000
_cell.angle_alpha   90.00
_cell.angle_beta   90.00
_cell.angle_gamma   90.00
#
_symmetry.space_group_name_H-M   'P 1'
#
loop_
_entity.id
_entity.type
_entity.pdbx_description
1 polymer ?
#
loop_
_entity_poly.entity_id
_entity_poly.type
_entity_poly.pdbx_seq_one_letter_code
_entity_poly.pdbx_strand_id
1 'polypeptide(L)'
;MARRPEHQAPPEVYYGVDEARKYTQNSRIIEVQERCSERAIELLALPDDTPSMLLDLGCGSGLSGEAITSQGHMWIGMDISPAML
;
A
#
# COMPACT_ATOMS: atom_id res chain seq x y z
N MET A 1 -13.01 -22.12 5.00
CA MET A 1 -11.73 -21.48 4.67
C MET A 1 -11.65 -20.14 5.38
N ALA A 2 -10.62 -19.92 6.18
CA ALA A 2 -10.40 -18.63 6.82
C ALA A 2 -10.15 -17.58 5.73
N ARG A 3 -11.05 -16.59 5.63
CA ARG A 3 -11.02 -15.57 4.57
C ARG A 3 -10.03 -14.43 4.84
N ARG A 4 -9.54 -14.33 6.07
CA ARG A 4 -8.71 -13.22 6.53
C ARG A 4 -7.30 -13.71 6.87
N PRO A 5 -6.23 -13.02 6.42
CA PRO A 5 -4.84 -13.40 6.67
C PRO A 5 -4.52 -13.67 8.14
N GLU A 6 -5.07 -12.85 9.05
CA GLU A 6 -4.86 -12.95 10.51
C GLU A 6 -5.44 -14.24 11.13
N HIS A 7 -6.30 -14.95 10.40
CA HIS A 7 -6.86 -16.23 10.82
C HIS A 7 -6.15 -17.45 10.18
N GLN A 8 -5.19 -17.22 9.29
CA GLN A 8 -4.50 -18.29 8.56
C GLN A 8 -3.13 -18.60 9.16
N ALA A 9 -2.33 -17.57 9.47
CA ALA A 9 -0.99 -17.74 10.02
C ALA A 9 -0.53 -16.46 10.74
N PRO A 10 0.53 -16.54 11.58
CA PRO A 10 1.20 -15.36 12.10
C PRO A 10 1.68 -14.42 10.98
N PRO A 11 1.76 -13.10 11.23
CA PRO A 11 2.17 -12.12 10.22
C PRO A 11 3.53 -12.43 9.59
N GLU A 12 4.49 -12.97 10.36
CA GLU A 12 5.83 -13.27 9.83
C GLU A 12 5.83 -14.38 8.76
N VAL A 13 4.80 -15.24 8.77
CA VAL A 13 4.64 -16.34 7.82
C VAL A 13 3.85 -15.90 6.58
N TYR A 14 2.85 -15.02 6.77
CA TYR A 14 2.01 -14.53 5.68
C TYR A 14 2.69 -13.43 4.83
N TYR A 15 3.53 -12.61 5.46
CA TYR A 15 4.29 -11.54 4.80
C TYR A 15 5.75 -11.93 4.53
N GLY A 16 6.03 -13.21 4.27
CA GLY A 16 7.35 -13.67 3.83
C GLY A 16 7.69 -13.19 2.42
N VAL A 17 8.99 -13.25 2.06
CA VAL A 17 9.53 -12.74 0.77
C VAL A 17 8.80 -13.28 -0.46
N ASP A 18 8.39 -14.55 -0.45
CA ASP A 18 7.72 -15.18 -1.58
C ASP A 18 6.27 -14.68 -1.75
N GLU A 19 5.54 -14.49 -0.66
CA GLU A 19 4.17 -13.97 -0.71
C GLU A 19 4.16 -12.47 -1.02
N ALA A 20 5.13 -11.71 -0.50
CA ALA A 20 5.35 -10.31 -0.86
C ALA A 20 5.55 -10.16 -2.38
N ARG A 21 6.43 -10.98 -2.98
CA ARG A 21 6.67 -10.98 -4.44
C ARG A 21 5.42 -11.30 -5.24
N LYS A 22 4.64 -12.31 -4.84
CA LYS A 22 3.38 -12.66 -5.51
C LYS A 22 2.38 -11.52 -5.41
N TYR A 23 2.33 -10.82 -4.29
CA TYR A 23 1.44 -9.68 -4.08
C TYR A 23 1.78 -8.53 -5.04
N THR A 24 3.07 -8.16 -5.14
CA THR A 24 3.53 -7.07 -6.02
C THR A 24 3.47 -7.43 -7.51
N GLN A 25 3.41 -8.71 -7.88
CA GLN A 25 3.31 -9.15 -9.28
C GLN A 25 1.89 -9.49 -9.73
N ASN A 26 0.92 -9.49 -8.80
CA ASN A 26 -0.45 -9.83 -9.12
C ASN A 26 -1.19 -8.59 -9.67
N SER A 27 -1.38 -8.55 -10.99
CA SER A 27 -2.01 -7.42 -11.69
C SER A 27 -3.37 -7.02 -11.12
N ARG A 28 -4.18 -7.98 -10.65
CA ARG A 28 -5.47 -7.69 -10.02
C ARG A 28 -5.30 -6.98 -8.67
N ILE A 29 -4.29 -7.34 -7.90
CA ILE A 29 -3.99 -6.69 -6.62
C ILE A 29 -3.51 -5.28 -6.86
N ILE A 30 -2.60 -5.09 -7.83
CA ILE A 30 -2.09 -3.77 -8.22
C ILE A 30 -3.25 -2.85 -8.60
N GLU A 31 -4.12 -3.27 -9.52
CA GLU A 31 -5.27 -2.48 -9.97
C GLU A 31 -6.21 -2.10 -8.81
N VAL A 32 -6.48 -3.04 -7.89
CA VAL A 32 -7.34 -2.76 -6.73
C VAL A 32 -6.67 -1.76 -5.79
N GLN A 33 -5.38 -1.93 -5.49
CA GLN A 33 -4.63 -1.05 -4.59
C GLN A 33 -4.48 0.36 -5.16
N GLU A 34 -4.23 0.49 -6.46
CA GLU A 34 -4.17 1.77 -7.17
C GLU A 34 -5.50 2.51 -7.00
N ARG A 35 -6.62 1.88 -7.37
CA ARG A 35 -7.96 2.47 -7.25
C ARG A 35 -8.33 2.84 -5.81
N CYS A 36 -7.98 1.99 -4.85
CA CYS A 36 -8.21 2.27 -3.43
C CYS A 36 -7.39 3.47 -2.95
N SER A 37 -6.13 3.57 -3.39
CA SER A 37 -5.22 4.65 -3.00
C SER A 37 -5.64 5.98 -3.61
N GLU A 38 -5.99 6.01 -4.89
CA GLU A 38 -6.53 7.20 -5.56
C GLU A 38 -7.78 7.72 -4.85
N ARG A 39 -8.72 6.82 -4.52
CA ARG A 39 -9.94 7.18 -3.79
C ARG A 39 -9.64 7.67 -2.38
N ALA A 40 -8.65 7.08 -1.69
CA ALA A 40 -8.25 7.54 -0.37
C ALA A 40 -7.68 8.96 -0.41
N ILE A 41 -6.83 9.27 -1.40
CA ILE A 41 -6.26 10.61 -1.58
C ILE A 41 -7.36 11.63 -1.89
N GLU A 42 -8.33 11.29 -2.75
CA GLU A 42 -9.49 12.16 -3.01
C GLU A 42 -10.27 12.47 -1.72
N LEU A 43 -10.44 11.49 -0.84
CA LEU A 43 -11.15 11.64 0.43
C LEU A 43 -10.39 12.47 1.46
N LEU A 44 -9.07 12.63 1.32
CA LEU A 44 -8.28 13.50 2.18
C LEU A 44 -8.59 14.99 1.95
N ALA A 45 -9.21 15.33 0.80
CA ALA A 45 -9.57 16.70 0.43
C ALA A 45 -8.38 17.68 0.60
N LEU A 46 -7.21 17.26 0.10
CA LEU A 46 -6.00 18.06 0.15
C LEU A 46 -6.17 19.33 -0.71
N PRO A 47 -5.51 20.44 -0.35
CA PRO A 47 -5.61 21.67 -1.14
C PRO A 47 -5.10 21.46 -2.57
N ASP A 48 -5.90 21.94 -3.53
CA ASP A 48 -5.49 21.96 -4.94
C ASP A 48 -4.19 22.77 -5.14
N ASP A 49 -3.42 22.40 -6.16
CA ASP A 49 -2.17 23.07 -6.57
C ASP A 49 -1.07 23.17 -5.49
N THR A 50 -1.20 22.45 -4.38
CA THR A 50 -0.22 22.46 -3.27
C THR A 50 0.25 21.05 -2.94
N PRO A 51 1.53 20.71 -3.17
CA PRO A 51 2.10 19.44 -2.74
C PRO A 51 2.01 19.26 -1.22
N SER A 52 1.47 18.12 -0.78
CA SER A 52 1.42 17.73 0.63
C SER A 52 2.49 16.69 0.96
N MET A 53 2.89 16.61 2.23
CA MET A 53 3.72 15.53 2.77
C MET A 53 2.82 14.54 3.51
N LEU A 54 2.76 13.30 3.05
CA LEU A 54 1.89 12.26 3.61
C LEU A 54 2.71 11.18 4.33
N LEU A 55 2.11 10.56 5.35
CA LEU A 55 2.64 9.37 6.00
C LEU A 55 1.79 8.17 5.56
N ASP A 56 2.39 7.27 4.79
CA ASP A 56 1.74 6.04 4.32
C ASP A 56 1.98 4.90 5.32
N LEU A 57 0.94 4.57 6.08
CA LEU A 57 0.97 3.57 7.16
C LEU A 57 0.53 2.20 6.63
N GLY A 58 1.42 1.21 6.78
CA GLY A 58 1.25 -0.08 6.12
C GLY A 58 1.50 0.04 4.62
N CYS A 59 2.56 0.76 4.23
CA CYS A 59 2.85 1.08 2.83
C CYS A 59 3.16 -0.17 1.99
N GLY A 60 3.43 -1.31 2.63
CA GLY A 60 3.82 -2.55 1.96
C GLY A 60 4.92 -2.30 0.94
N SER A 61 4.71 -2.80 -0.28
CA SER A 61 5.61 -2.65 -1.43
C SER A 61 5.53 -1.29 -2.12
N GLY A 62 4.89 -0.28 -1.52
CA GLY A 62 4.87 1.09 -2.02
C GLY A 62 3.82 1.40 -3.10
N LEU A 63 2.90 0.50 -3.41
CA LEU A 63 1.87 0.72 -4.45
C LEU A 63 0.99 1.95 -4.16
N SER A 64 0.62 2.17 -2.90
CA SER A 64 -0.10 3.38 -2.47
C SER A 64 0.77 4.63 -2.61
N GLY A 65 2.05 4.52 -2.30
CA GLY A 65 3.04 5.58 -2.49
C GLY A 65 3.22 6.02 -3.94
N GLU A 66 3.14 5.10 -4.90
CA GLU A 66 3.15 5.43 -6.33
C GLU A 66 1.95 6.32 -6.69
N ALA A 67 0.75 6.00 -6.19
CA ALA A 67 -0.44 6.83 -6.39
C ALA A 67 -0.32 8.21 -5.71
N ILE A 68 0.30 8.28 -4.53
CA ILE A 68 0.58 9.57 -3.87
C ILE A 68 1.54 10.42 -4.73
N THR A 69 2.59 9.79 -5.26
CA THR A 69 3.59 10.44 -6.11
C THR A 69 2.99 10.93 -7.42
N SER A 70 2.14 10.12 -8.06
CA SER A 70 1.50 10.46 -9.35
C SER A 70 0.57 11.67 -9.24
N GLN A 71 -0.01 11.91 -8.06
CA GLN A 71 -0.82 13.10 -7.77
C GLN A 71 0.01 14.31 -7.29
N GLY A 72 1.34 14.22 -7.34
CA GLY A 72 2.24 15.35 -7.04
C GLY A 72 2.49 15.59 -5.55
N HIS A 73 2.24 14.60 -4.71
CA HIS A 73 2.50 14.66 -3.27
C HIS A 73 3.79 13.91 -2.90
N MET A 74 4.38 14.28 -1.76
CA MET A 74 5.52 13.60 -1.17
C MET A 74 5.03 12.65 -0.08
N TRP A 75 5.78 11.57 0.19
CA TRP A 75 5.40 10.65 1.26
C TRP A 75 6.59 9.98 1.93
N ILE A 76 6.35 9.54 3.17
CA ILE A 76 7.20 8.62 3.92
C ILE A 76 6.37 7.35 4.16
N GLY A 77 6.92 6.19 3.82
CA GLY A 77 6.30 4.89 4.07
C GLY A 77 6.76 4.27 5.38
N MET A 78 5.84 3.62 6.08
CA MET A 78 6.14 2.75 7.22
C MET A 78 5.39 1.43 7.09
N ASP A 79 6.09 0.31 7.20
CA ASP A 79 5.50 -1.02 7.28
C ASP A 79 6.19 -1.86 8.36
N ILE A 80 5.45 -2.80 8.95
CA ILE A 80 5.98 -3.71 9.96
C ILE A 80 6.74 -4.88 9.32
N SER A 81 6.46 -5.21 8.05
CA SER A 81 7.08 -6.32 7.34
C SER A 81 8.34 -5.88 6.58
N PRO A 82 9.53 -6.35 6.98
CA PRO A 82 10.77 -6.05 6.27
C PRO A 82 10.83 -6.62 4.85
N ALA A 83 10.04 -7.66 4.55
CA ALA A 83 10.02 -8.28 3.23
C ALA A 83 9.10 -7.54 2.24
N MET A 84 8.25 -6.65 2.74
CA MET A 84 7.38 -5.80 1.92
C MET A 84 8.06 -4.47 1.56
N LEU A 85 9.01 -4.00 2.38
CA LEU A 85 9.83 -2.80 2.13
C LEU A 85 10.93 -3.06 1.09
#